data_AF-A0A661QP77-F1
#
_entry.id   AF-A0A661QP77-F1
#
_cell.length_a   1.000
_cell.length_b   1.000
_cell.length_c   1.000
_cell.angle_alpha   90.00
_cell.angle_beta   90.00
_cell.angle_gamma   90.00
#
_symmetry.space_group_name_H-M   'P 1'
#
loop_
_entity.id
_entity.type
_entity.pdbx_description
1 polymer ?
#
loop_
_entity_poly.entity_id
_entity_poly.type
_entity_poly.pdbx_seq_one_letter_code
_entity_poly.pdbx_strand_id
1 'polypeptide(L)'
;MKGKIWKRILLGLGVLSLCCLFPIGPGLAQNSHHRLHAGNLVYKGAFAFPPDDAWAYSGHALAYYPDGDSTGPSDGYPGSLYAAGHANDDLVGEMTIPIPVKSHSFGDLPKAAVLRPLTDITGGLKDDCT
;
A
#
# COMPACT_ATOMS: atom_id res chain seq x y z
N MET A 1 24.44 -7.60 84.33
CA MET A 1 23.16 -7.38 85.06
C MET A 1 22.82 -5.89 85.01
N LYS A 2 21.61 -5.54 84.54
CA LYS A 2 20.88 -4.25 84.72
C LYS A 2 21.64 -3.00 84.20
N GLY A 3 21.35 -2.44 83.03
CA GLY A 3 20.08 -1.85 82.60
C GLY A 3 19.93 -0.43 83.14
N LYS A 4 20.01 0.62 82.30
CA LYS A 4 19.21 1.85 82.38
C LYS A 4 19.51 2.84 81.26
N ILE A 5 18.43 3.49 80.84
CA ILE A 5 18.18 4.35 79.69
C ILE A 5 18.47 5.81 80.10
N TRP A 6 18.85 6.72 79.18
CA TRP A 6 18.17 8.03 78.94
C TRP A 6 18.92 9.00 78.01
N LYS A 7 18.10 9.64 77.13
CA LYS A 7 18.17 10.99 76.53
C LYS A 7 19.24 11.24 75.43
N ARG A 8 18.85 11.43 74.16
CA ARG A 8 18.11 12.54 73.50
C ARG A 8 19.07 13.62 72.95
N ILE A 9 18.83 13.98 71.67
CA ILE A 9 19.08 15.29 71.01
C ILE A 9 20.44 15.46 70.29
N LEU A 10 20.45 15.40 68.95
CA LEU A 10 20.73 16.49 67.98
C LEU A 10 21.08 15.95 66.58
N LEU A 11 20.93 16.82 65.59
CA LEU A 11 21.37 16.77 64.17
C LEU A 11 20.51 15.94 63.21
N GLY A 12 20.11 16.45 62.05
CA GLY A 12 20.50 17.69 61.40
C GLY A 12 19.68 17.97 60.14
N LEU A 13 19.84 19.19 59.64
CA LEU A 13 19.35 19.68 58.36
C LEU A 13 19.75 18.72 57.22
N GLY A 14 18.86 18.53 56.24
CA GLY A 14 19.22 17.75 55.06
C GLY A 14 18.20 17.77 53.92
N VAL A 15 18.43 18.69 52.99
CA VAL A 15 18.19 18.57 51.54
C VAL A 15 16.77 18.83 51.01
N LEU A 16 16.66 20.05 50.50
CA LEU A 16 15.81 20.55 49.43
C LEU A 16 16.12 19.80 48.10
N SER A 17 15.15 19.14 47.48
CA SER A 17 15.04 19.07 46.02
C SER A 17 13.65 18.56 45.62
N LEU A 18 12.70 19.50 45.56
CA LEU A 18 11.39 19.31 44.97
C LEU A 18 11.50 19.62 43.47
N CYS A 19 12.02 18.67 42.69
CA CYS A 19 11.87 18.69 41.23
C CYS A 19 10.54 18.01 40.89
N CYS A 20 9.51 18.84 40.74
CA CYS A 20 8.20 18.44 40.24
C CYS A 20 8.31 17.61 38.95
N LEU A 21 7.87 16.35 39.04
CA LEU A 21 6.75 15.81 38.27
C LEU A 21 6.37 16.63 37.02
N PHE A 22 7.09 16.46 35.93
CA PHE A 22 6.49 16.58 34.60
C PHE A 22 6.20 15.17 34.11
N PRO A 23 4.93 14.78 33.87
CA PRO A 23 4.66 13.56 33.13
C PRO A 23 5.23 13.78 31.72
N ILE A 24 6.25 12.99 31.40
CA ILE A 24 6.71 12.81 30.02
C ILE A 24 5.46 12.39 29.24
N GLY A 25 4.95 13.28 28.39
CA GLY A 25 3.81 12.97 27.54
C GLY A 25 4.11 11.71 26.72
N PRO A 26 3.10 10.86 26.45
CA PRO A 26 3.28 9.67 25.64
C PRO A 26 3.87 10.06 24.29
N GLY A 27 4.82 9.21 23.86
CA GLY A 27 5.81 9.44 22.82
C GLY A 27 5.31 10.17 21.58
N LEU A 28 6.22 10.96 21.01
CA LEU A 28 6.26 11.18 19.58
C LEU A 28 6.07 9.83 18.91
N ALA A 29 4.90 9.61 18.28
CA ALA A 29 4.73 8.51 17.36
C ALA A 29 5.75 8.73 16.25
N GLN A 30 6.94 8.14 16.38
CA GLN A 30 7.81 7.98 15.25
C GLN A 30 7.04 7.13 14.26
N ASN A 31 6.51 7.76 13.22
CA ASN A 31 6.28 7.08 11.95
C ASN A 31 7.65 6.54 11.54
N SER A 32 7.93 5.32 12.00
CA SER A 32 9.06 4.56 11.52
C SER A 32 8.67 4.26 10.09
N HIS A 33 9.22 5.01 9.14
CA HIS A 33 9.16 4.67 7.74
C HIS A 33 9.87 3.31 7.60
N HIS A 34 9.10 2.26 7.81
CA HIS A 34 9.57 0.89 7.75
C HIS A 34 9.86 0.63 6.29
N ARG A 35 11.16 0.56 5.95
CA ARG A 35 11.58 0.16 4.62
C ARG A 35 10.92 -1.19 4.32
N LEU A 36 10.15 -1.24 3.24
CA LEU A 36 9.61 -2.50 2.78
C LEU A 36 10.76 -3.38 2.30
N HIS A 37 10.86 -4.56 2.88
CA HIS A 37 11.74 -5.64 2.47
C HIS A 37 10.91 -6.69 1.73
N ALA A 38 11.57 -7.53 0.92
CA ALA A 38 10.90 -8.60 0.19
C ALA A 38 10.07 -9.52 1.11
N GLY A 39 10.55 -9.78 2.33
CA GLY A 39 9.82 -10.57 3.34
C GLY A 39 8.53 -9.93 3.86
N ASN A 40 8.29 -8.64 3.59
CA ASN A 40 7.02 -7.98 3.90
C ASN A 40 5.95 -8.19 2.82
N LEU A 41 6.31 -8.76 1.67
CA LEU A 41 5.41 -8.96 0.53
C LEU A 41 5.04 -10.45 0.43
N VAL A 42 3.73 -10.72 0.32
CA VAL A 42 3.22 -12.05 0.06
C VAL A 42 2.78 -12.12 -1.39
N TYR A 43 3.47 -12.93 -2.18
CA TYR A 43 3.05 -13.17 -3.56
C TYR A 43 1.68 -13.86 -3.59
N LYS A 44 0.71 -13.24 -4.26
CA LYS A 44 -0.67 -13.74 -4.40
C LYS A 44 -0.90 -14.53 -5.70
N GLY A 45 -0.05 -14.33 -6.71
CA GLY A 45 -0.20 -14.95 -8.04
C GLY A 45 -0.06 -13.90 -9.13
N ALA A 46 -0.44 -14.29 -10.35
CA ALA A 46 -0.52 -13.42 -11.51
C ALA A 46 -1.78 -13.74 -12.33
N PHE A 47 -2.10 -12.84 -13.25
CA PHE A 47 -3.06 -13.02 -14.32
C PHE A 47 -2.51 -12.36 -15.59
N ALA A 48 -3.03 -12.75 -16.74
CA ALA A 48 -2.65 -12.22 -18.04
C ALA A 48 -3.59 -11.08 -18.47
N PHE A 49 -3.05 -10.16 -19.26
CA PHE A 49 -3.83 -9.15 -19.96
C PHE A 49 -4.86 -9.79 -20.92
N PRO A 50 -5.82 -9.01 -21.43
CA PRO A 50 -6.71 -9.47 -22.49
C PRO A 50 -5.92 -10.07 -23.67
N PRO A 51 -6.40 -11.16 -24.30
CA PRO A 51 -5.64 -11.92 -25.29
C PRO A 51 -5.53 -11.24 -26.68
N ASP A 52 -5.77 -9.95 -26.77
CA ASP A 52 -5.80 -9.19 -28.02
C ASP A 52 -4.47 -8.46 -28.24
N ASP A 53 -4.01 -8.41 -29.50
CA ASP A 53 -2.72 -7.83 -29.89
C ASP A 53 -2.57 -6.36 -29.47
N ALA A 54 -3.67 -5.61 -29.38
CA ALA A 54 -3.66 -4.21 -28.93
C ALA A 54 -3.15 -4.07 -27.49
N TRP A 55 -3.27 -5.12 -26.68
CA TRP A 55 -2.79 -5.17 -25.29
C TRP A 55 -1.41 -5.82 -25.14
N ALA A 56 -0.85 -6.41 -26.21
CA ALA A 56 0.44 -7.11 -26.16
C ALA A 56 1.61 -6.19 -25.75
N TYR A 57 1.45 -4.88 -25.95
CA TYR A 57 2.43 -3.84 -25.62
C TYR A 57 2.01 -2.99 -24.41
N SER A 58 0.97 -3.40 -23.69
CA SER A 58 0.53 -2.77 -22.46
C SER A 58 1.50 -3.06 -21.32
N GLY A 59 2.51 -2.21 -21.14
CA GLY A 59 3.49 -2.34 -20.06
C GLY A 59 4.03 -1.01 -19.53
N HIS A 60 3.47 0.12 -19.96
CA HIS A 60 4.06 1.44 -19.71
C HIS A 60 3.33 2.27 -18.65
N ALA A 61 2.04 2.00 -18.44
CA ALA A 61 1.26 2.60 -17.38
C ALA A 61 0.21 1.63 -16.87
N LEU A 62 -0.02 1.64 -15.55
CA LEU A 62 -1.06 0.87 -14.89
C LEU A 62 -1.58 1.67 -13.70
N ALA A 63 -2.91 1.79 -13.57
CA ALA A 63 -3.56 2.46 -12.45
C ALA A 63 -4.76 1.66 -11.96
N TYR A 64 -4.91 1.56 -10.64
CA TYR A 64 -6.03 0.89 -10.00
C TYR A 64 -7.22 1.83 -9.83
N TYR A 65 -8.42 1.36 -10.20
CA TYR A 65 -9.68 2.07 -10.00
C TYR A 65 -10.59 1.27 -9.04
N PRO A 66 -10.75 1.72 -7.78
CA PRO A 66 -11.48 0.95 -6.76
C PRO A 66 -12.97 0.73 -7.06
N ASP A 67 -13.61 1.68 -7.73
CA ASP A 67 -15.04 1.60 -8.08
C ASP A 67 -15.29 0.92 -9.43
N GLY A 68 -14.20 0.49 -10.10
CA GLY A 68 -14.26 -0.31 -11.31
C GLY A 68 -14.85 -1.70 -11.05
N ASP A 69 -15.28 -2.37 -12.12
CA ASP A 69 -15.87 -3.72 -12.07
C ASP A 69 -16.94 -3.90 -10.96
N SER A 70 -17.76 -2.88 -10.71
CA SER A 70 -18.74 -2.88 -9.60
C SER A 70 -19.84 -3.95 -9.74
N THR A 71 -20.03 -4.46 -10.95
CA THR A 71 -20.92 -5.60 -11.26
C THR A 71 -20.17 -6.93 -11.36
N GLY A 72 -18.87 -6.95 -11.06
CA GLY A 72 -18.01 -8.10 -11.13
C GLY A 72 -18.27 -9.12 -10.02
N PRO A 73 -17.61 -10.29 -10.08
CA PRO A 73 -17.74 -11.33 -9.07
C PRO A 73 -17.26 -10.86 -7.68
N SER A 74 -17.90 -11.37 -6.62
CA SER A 74 -17.43 -11.18 -5.24
C SER A 74 -16.26 -12.14 -4.92
N ASP A 75 -15.16 -12.01 -5.64
CA ASP A 75 -14.01 -12.93 -5.61
C ASP A 75 -12.83 -12.48 -4.73
N GLY A 76 -12.95 -11.29 -4.11
CA GLY A 76 -11.93 -10.69 -3.27
C GLY A 76 -10.92 -9.81 -4.01
N TYR A 77 -11.12 -9.57 -5.31
CA TYR A 77 -10.30 -8.68 -6.15
C TYR A 77 -11.18 -7.60 -6.79
N PRO A 78 -11.76 -6.69 -5.97
CA PRO A 78 -12.62 -5.63 -6.49
C PRO A 78 -11.85 -4.62 -7.32
N GLY A 79 -12.59 -3.78 -8.05
CA GLY A 79 -12.01 -2.72 -8.85
C GLY A 79 -11.55 -3.18 -10.23
N SER A 80 -10.90 -2.28 -10.93
CA SER A 80 -10.37 -2.51 -12.27
C SER A 80 -8.99 -1.91 -12.44
N LEU A 81 -8.35 -2.21 -13.57
CA LEU A 81 -7.08 -1.62 -13.95
C LEU A 81 -7.22 -0.84 -15.25
N TYR A 82 -6.79 0.42 -15.20
CA TYR A 82 -6.47 1.17 -16.41
C TYR A 82 -5.06 0.84 -16.85
N ALA A 83 -4.87 0.54 -18.12
CA ALA A 83 -3.55 0.34 -18.72
C ALA A 83 -3.39 1.15 -20.01
N ALA A 84 -2.18 1.62 -20.25
CA ALA A 84 -1.82 2.14 -21.56
C ALA A 84 -1.66 0.96 -22.55
N GLY A 85 -2.06 1.19 -23.80
CA GLY A 85 -1.84 0.28 -24.93
C GLY A 85 -0.41 0.37 -25.45
N HIS A 86 -0.26 0.27 -26.77
CA HIS A 86 1.02 0.48 -27.44
C HIS A 86 1.54 1.91 -27.25
N ALA A 87 2.84 2.06 -27.01
CA ALA A 87 3.49 3.36 -26.75
C ALA A 87 3.29 4.40 -27.86
N ASN A 88 3.19 3.93 -29.11
CA ASN A 88 3.02 4.81 -30.28
C ASN A 88 1.58 5.28 -30.48
N ASP A 89 0.61 4.63 -29.84
CA ASP A 89 -0.81 4.94 -30.07
C ASP A 89 -1.37 5.87 -29.00
N ASP A 90 -0.71 6.00 -27.85
CA ASP A 90 -1.16 6.81 -26.70
C ASP A 90 -2.62 6.53 -26.28
N LEU A 91 -3.03 5.26 -26.35
CA LEU A 91 -4.37 4.81 -25.98
C LEU A 91 -4.40 4.26 -24.55
N VAL A 92 -5.53 4.41 -23.87
CA VAL A 92 -5.77 3.87 -22.53
C VAL A 92 -7.08 3.09 -22.52
N GLY A 93 -7.08 1.95 -21.83
CA GLY A 93 -8.24 1.06 -21.70
C GLY A 93 -8.39 0.57 -20.26
N GLU A 94 -9.51 -0.08 -19.97
CA GLU A 94 -9.86 -0.60 -18.65
C GLU A 94 -10.11 -2.11 -18.72
N MET A 95 -9.61 -2.87 -17.76
CA MET A 95 -9.78 -4.31 -17.68
C MET A 95 -10.11 -4.78 -16.25
N THR A 96 -10.76 -5.94 -16.15
CA THR A 96 -11.08 -6.59 -14.87
C THR A 96 -9.82 -7.11 -14.16
N ILE A 97 -9.95 -7.43 -12.87
CA ILE A 97 -8.91 -8.10 -12.07
C ILE A 97 -9.40 -9.50 -11.72
N PRO A 98 -9.05 -10.54 -12.49
CA PRO A 98 -9.43 -11.91 -12.12
C PRO A 98 -8.61 -12.40 -10.93
N ILE A 99 -9.13 -13.43 -10.24
CA ILE A 99 -8.42 -14.12 -9.16
C ILE A 99 -7.01 -14.55 -9.64
N PRO A 100 -5.92 -14.00 -9.10
CA PRO A 100 -4.58 -14.35 -9.52
C PRO A 100 -4.23 -15.78 -9.12
N VAL A 101 -3.48 -16.46 -9.98
CA VAL A 101 -3.02 -17.85 -9.78
C VAL A 101 -1.51 -17.88 -9.64
N LYS A 102 -1.01 -18.75 -8.75
CA LYS A 102 0.42 -19.07 -8.67
C LYS A 102 0.70 -20.18 -9.68
N SER A 103 1.19 -19.82 -10.86
CA SER A 103 1.67 -20.78 -11.85
C SER A 103 3.03 -20.36 -12.40
N HIS A 104 3.78 -21.35 -12.87
CA HIS A 104 4.99 -21.18 -13.67
C HIS A 104 4.71 -21.24 -15.18
N SER A 105 3.49 -21.59 -15.58
CA SER A 105 3.03 -21.66 -16.96
C SER A 105 2.12 -20.46 -17.26
N PHE A 106 2.47 -19.70 -18.30
CA PHE A 106 1.66 -18.56 -18.73
C PHE A 106 0.25 -18.97 -19.18
N GLY A 107 0.12 -20.16 -19.79
CA GLY A 107 -1.17 -20.67 -20.27
C GLY A 107 -2.18 -20.96 -19.16
N ASP A 108 -1.70 -21.10 -17.92
CA ASP A 108 -2.54 -21.39 -16.76
C ASP A 108 -3.04 -20.10 -16.08
N LEU A 109 -2.52 -18.93 -16.51
CA LEU A 109 -2.93 -17.67 -15.93
C LEU A 109 -4.35 -17.31 -16.39
N PRO A 110 -5.22 -16.89 -15.46
CA PRO A 110 -6.50 -16.33 -15.85
C PRO A 110 -6.28 -15.06 -16.65
N LYS A 111 -7.20 -14.76 -17.58
CA LYS A 111 -7.10 -13.60 -18.46
C LYS A 111 -8.08 -12.53 -17.98
N ALA A 112 -7.61 -11.29 -17.90
CA ALA A 112 -8.48 -10.15 -17.67
C ALA A 112 -9.45 -9.96 -18.85
N ALA A 113 -10.64 -9.46 -18.56
CA ALA A 113 -11.63 -9.08 -19.55
C ALA A 113 -11.58 -7.56 -19.76
N VAL A 114 -11.87 -7.12 -20.99
CA VAL A 114 -11.94 -5.69 -21.32
C VAL A 114 -13.26 -5.11 -20.78
N LEU A 115 -13.16 -4.09 -19.94
CA LEU A 115 -14.31 -3.27 -19.51
C LEU A 115 -14.47 -2.04 -20.41
N ARG A 116 -13.35 -1.43 -20.81
CA ARG A 116 -13.31 -0.35 -21.80
C ARG A 116 -12.17 -0.59 -22.79
N PRO A 117 -12.44 -0.49 -24.10
CA PRO A 117 -11.40 -0.66 -25.11
C PRO A 117 -10.34 0.43 -24.99
N LEU A 118 -9.15 0.16 -25.53
CA LEU A 118 -8.10 1.15 -25.72
C LEU A 118 -8.63 2.32 -26.55
N THR A 119 -8.66 3.50 -25.95
CA THR A 119 -9.27 4.69 -26.53
C THR A 119 -8.38 5.90 -26.30
N ASP A 120 -8.44 6.88 -27.21
CA ASP A 120 -7.80 8.18 -26.99
C ASP A 120 -8.54 8.94 -25.89
N ILE A 121 -7.83 9.19 -24.79
CA ILE A 121 -8.35 9.94 -23.64
C ILE A 121 -8.05 11.44 -23.74
N THR A 122 -7.31 11.86 -24.76
CA THR A 122 -6.96 13.26 -25.01
C THR A 122 -8.04 14.01 -25.79
N GLY A 123 -8.98 13.28 -26.41
CA GLY A 123 -10.07 13.87 -27.19
C GLY A 123 -9.61 14.48 -28.51
N GLY A 124 -8.60 13.88 -29.16
CA GLY A 124 -7.98 14.34 -30.40
C GLY A 124 -6.77 15.24 -30.22
N LEU A 125 -6.49 15.71 -28.99
CA LEU A 125 -5.37 16.64 -28.75
C LEU A 125 -3.99 16.06 -29.13
N LYS A 126 -3.82 14.74 -29.04
CA LYS A 126 -2.58 14.08 -29.49
C LYS A 126 -2.36 14.17 -31.01
N ASP A 127 -3.44 14.31 -31.79
CA ASP A 127 -3.40 14.36 -33.25
C ASP A 127 -3.33 15.81 -33.77
N ASP A 128 -3.82 16.77 -32.97
CA ASP A 128 -3.94 18.19 -33.31
C ASP A 128 -2.73 19.05 -32.86
N CYS A 129 -1.54 18.46 -32.80
CA CYS A 129 -0.31 19.19 -32.42
C CYS A 129 0.18 20.11 -33.56
N THR A 130 -0.48 21.25 -33.77
CA THR A 130 -0.01 22.37 -34.62
C THR A 130 0.76 23.42 -33.84
#